data_AF-A0A8H4V3Y6-F1
#
_entry.id   AF-A0A8H4V3Y6-F1
#
_cell.length_a   1.000
_cell.length_b   1.000
_cell.length_c   1.000
_cell.angle_alpha   90.00
_cell.angle_beta   90.00
_cell.angle_gamma   90.00
#
_symmetry.space_group_name_H-M   'P 1'
#
loop_
_entity.id
_entity.type
_entity.pdbx_description
1 polymer ?
#
loop_
_entity_poly.entity_id
_entity_poly.type
_entity_poly.pdbx_seq_one_letter_code
_entity_poly.pdbx_strand_id
1 'polypeptide(L)'
;MWFASPEEFLSAKTKNKKRADALPNEQYLTADFNVNPLTSINGRGRLMSKDAFFARYPNGIPLKDKAELAEYQKCIVCRRGVNQLQGKYTEEFLWEDVYKGDEASVYNLIELIKTGLKTAKKRKAADDGYVDTKDGDEKAPITPRKKQRTTALTTPQSKRKIFTTPTSKRAAIAEGSGTCIYISGTPGTGKTATVREVIAQLNNAVLDEEMDDFIFVEINGMKVTDPHQSYSLLWEALKGDRVSPSHALDLLEREFNHPSPRRVPCVVLMDELDQLVTKNQSVMYNFFNWPALRHSRLIVLAVANT
;
A
#
# COMPACT_ATOMS: atom_id res chain seq x y z
N MET A 1 8.32 10.65 2.12
CA MET A 1 7.53 11.88 2.32
C MET A 1 7.06 12.31 0.94
N TRP A 2 5.78 12.55 0.77
CA TRP A 2 5.20 12.98 -0.50
C TRP A 2 4.08 13.99 -0.24
N PHE A 3 3.74 14.78 -1.26
CA PHE A 3 2.65 15.73 -1.20
C PHE A 3 1.36 15.06 -1.61
N ALA A 4 0.35 15.15 -0.76
CA ALA A 4 -0.97 14.62 -1.00
C ALA A 4 -1.93 15.76 -1.33
N SER A 5 -2.66 15.60 -2.43
CA SER A 5 -3.73 16.55 -2.76
C SER A 5 -4.92 16.32 -1.81
N PRO A 6 -5.71 17.37 -1.50
CA PRO A 6 -6.91 17.22 -0.69
C PRO A 6 -7.88 16.16 -1.24
N GLU A 7 -7.90 15.95 -2.55
CA GLU A 7 -8.79 15.02 -3.24
C GLU A 7 -8.37 13.56 -3.06
N GLU A 8 -7.08 13.28 -2.88
CA GLU A 8 -6.54 11.92 -2.76
C GLU A 8 -6.89 11.23 -1.45
N PHE A 9 -7.08 11.98 -0.35
CA PHE A 9 -7.36 11.39 0.97
C PHE A 9 -8.74 11.76 1.55
N LEU A 10 -9.50 12.63 0.88
CA LEU A 10 -10.91 12.89 1.23
C LEU A 10 -11.82 11.87 0.51
N SER A 11 -12.06 10.73 1.15
CA SER A 11 -12.98 9.71 0.63
C SER A 11 -14.41 10.26 0.40
N ALA A 12 -15.22 9.59 -0.43
CA ALA A 12 -16.63 9.93 -0.65
C ALA A 12 -17.48 10.05 0.64
N LYS A 13 -17.08 9.40 1.74
CA LYS A 13 -17.72 9.51 3.08
C LYS A 13 -17.27 10.73 3.88
N THR A 14 -16.22 11.43 3.45
CA THR A 14 -15.56 12.54 4.15
C THR A 14 -15.58 13.84 3.35
N LYS A 15 -16.23 13.87 2.19
CA LYS A 15 -16.44 15.07 1.36
C LYS A 15 -16.98 16.27 2.14
N ASN A 16 -17.78 16.02 3.20
CA ASN A 16 -18.32 17.06 4.09
C ASN A 16 -17.32 17.59 5.14
N LYS A 17 -16.05 17.16 5.11
CA LYS A 17 -14.96 17.70 5.96
C LYS A 17 -13.86 18.38 5.14
N LYS A 18 -14.18 18.90 3.94
CA LYS A 18 -13.28 19.86 3.28
C LYS A 18 -13.15 21.06 4.22
N ARG A 19 -11.93 21.36 4.64
CA ARG A 19 -11.68 22.46 5.56
C ARG A 19 -12.09 23.79 4.91
N ALA A 20 -12.81 24.63 5.66
CA ALA A 20 -13.26 25.94 5.19
C ALA A 20 -12.11 26.90 4.86
N ASP A 21 -10.91 26.64 5.39
CA ASP A 21 -9.71 27.46 5.21
C ASP A 21 -8.71 26.86 4.20
N ALA A 22 -9.12 25.90 3.36
CA ALA A 22 -8.25 25.33 2.33
C ALA A 22 -7.96 26.36 1.23
N LEU A 23 -6.68 26.53 0.87
CA LEU A 23 -6.26 27.48 -0.17
C LEU A 23 -6.23 26.85 -1.57
N PRO A 24 -6.33 27.67 -2.65
CA PRO A 24 -6.05 27.21 -4.00
C PRO A 24 -4.62 26.64 -4.10
N ASN A 25 -4.45 25.51 -4.81
CA ASN A 25 -3.18 24.78 -4.96
C ASN A 25 -2.48 24.35 -3.66
N GLU A 26 -3.24 24.21 -2.58
CA GLU A 26 -2.70 23.67 -1.34
C GLU A 26 -2.49 22.15 -1.43
N GLN A 27 -1.27 21.70 -1.14
CA GLN A 27 -0.96 20.28 -0.93
C GLN A 27 -0.38 20.05 0.46
N TYR A 28 -0.65 18.86 1.00
CA TYR A 28 -0.27 18.50 2.35
C TYR A 28 0.89 17.52 2.34
N LEU A 29 1.87 17.72 3.21
CA LEU A 29 2.94 16.75 3.37
C LEU A 29 2.46 15.55 4.18
N THR A 30 2.69 14.36 3.66
CA THR A 30 2.49 13.15 4.44
C THR A 30 3.81 12.45 4.75
N ALA A 31 3.90 11.97 6.00
CA ALA A 31 4.98 11.12 6.46
C ALA A 31 4.78 9.65 6.05
N ASP A 32 3.63 9.31 5.46
CA ASP A 32 3.33 7.98 4.95
C ASP A 32 4.18 7.70 3.69
N PHE A 33 4.54 6.44 3.48
CA PHE A 33 5.25 6.00 2.29
C PHE A 33 4.23 5.53 1.25
N ASN A 34 4.11 6.26 0.15
CA ASN A 34 3.37 5.78 -1.01
C ASN A 34 4.36 5.34 -2.10
N VAL A 35 4.05 4.23 -2.75
CA VAL A 35 4.85 3.70 -3.86
C VAL A 35 4.31 4.35 -5.13
N ASN A 36 4.90 5.48 -5.52
CA ASN A 36 4.57 6.13 -6.78
C ASN A 36 5.49 5.60 -7.88
N PRO A 37 4.95 5.18 -9.04
CA PRO A 37 5.78 4.76 -10.16
C PRO A 37 6.65 5.93 -10.65
N LEU A 38 7.82 5.65 -11.22
CA LEU A 38 8.74 6.69 -11.72
C LEU A 38 8.10 7.58 -12.80
N THR A 39 7.08 7.07 -13.49
CA THR A 39 6.25 7.82 -14.44
C THR A 39 5.42 8.94 -13.81
N SER A 40 5.24 8.94 -12.47
CA SER A 40 4.59 10.03 -11.73
C SER A 40 5.47 11.25 -11.53
N ILE A 41 6.76 11.19 -11.89
CA ILE A 41 7.68 12.33 -11.78
C ILE A 41 7.45 13.27 -12.97
N ASN A 42 6.57 14.26 -12.79
CA ASN A 42 6.24 15.24 -13.83
C ASN A 42 7.05 16.54 -13.70
N GLY A 43 8.39 16.41 -13.72
CA GLY A 43 9.32 17.52 -13.63
C GLY A 43 9.49 18.13 -12.23
N ARG A 44 10.01 19.36 -12.17
CA ARG A 44 10.26 20.08 -10.91
C ARG A 44 9.06 20.96 -10.54
N GLY A 45 8.46 20.70 -9.39
CA GLY A 45 7.49 21.61 -8.75
C GLY A 45 8.20 22.68 -7.91
N ARG A 46 7.54 23.81 -7.70
CA ARG A 46 8.01 24.91 -6.85
C ARG A 46 7.12 25.02 -5.62
N LEU A 47 7.69 24.78 -4.45
CA LEU A 47 7.01 24.89 -3.17
C LEU A 47 7.18 26.29 -2.59
N MET A 48 6.11 26.84 -2.03
CA MET A 48 6.12 28.19 -1.47
C MET A 48 5.15 28.35 -0.30
N SER A 49 5.42 29.38 0.52
CA SER A 49 4.56 29.82 1.60
C SER A 49 3.29 30.50 1.06
N LYS A 50 2.27 30.65 1.93
CA LYS A 50 1.02 31.32 1.59
C LYS A 50 1.25 32.74 1.04
N ASP A 51 2.08 33.52 1.72
CA ASP A 51 2.28 34.93 1.39
C ASP A 51 3.08 35.08 0.10
N ALA A 52 4.08 34.23 -0.13
CA ALA A 52 4.82 34.18 -1.39
C ALA A 52 3.94 33.77 -2.58
N PHE A 53 2.97 32.87 -2.37
CA PHE A 53 2.01 32.48 -3.39
C PHE A 53 1.07 33.62 -3.77
N PHE A 54 0.48 34.30 -2.79
CA PHE A 54 -0.43 35.42 -3.06
C PHE A 54 0.28 36.69 -3.56
N ALA A 55 1.57 36.87 -3.24
CA ALA A 55 2.41 37.91 -3.85
C ALA A 55 2.60 37.66 -5.36
N ARG A 56 2.67 36.39 -5.78
CA ARG A 56 2.85 35.99 -7.18
C ARG A 56 1.53 35.86 -7.94
N TYR A 57 0.47 35.42 -7.28
CA TYR A 57 -0.88 35.24 -7.83
C TYR A 57 -1.89 35.95 -6.93
N PRO A 58 -2.13 37.26 -7.14
CA PRO A 58 -3.15 38.01 -6.42
C PRO A 58 -4.52 37.32 -6.57
N ASN A 59 -5.22 37.08 -5.45
CA ASN A 59 -6.49 36.32 -5.37
C ASN A 59 -6.40 34.81 -5.68
N GLY A 60 -5.21 34.24 -5.90
CA GLY A 60 -5.03 32.79 -6.09
C GLY A 60 -5.61 32.25 -7.40
N ILE A 61 -5.76 33.11 -8.40
CA ILE A 61 -6.26 32.75 -9.73
C ILE A 61 -5.07 32.78 -10.72
N PRO A 62 -4.92 31.77 -11.60
CA PRO A 62 -3.91 31.83 -12.65
C PRO A 62 -4.19 33.00 -13.61
N LEU A 63 -3.13 33.63 -14.10
CA LEU A 63 -3.22 34.61 -15.18
C LEU A 63 -3.65 33.90 -16.49
N LYS A 64 -4.26 34.64 -17.42
CA LYS A 64 -5.03 34.09 -18.56
C LYS A 64 -4.19 33.35 -19.63
N ASP A 65 -2.86 33.34 -19.53
CA ASP A 65 -1.98 32.71 -20.51
C ASP A 65 -1.77 31.21 -20.24
N LYS A 66 -1.69 30.40 -21.30
CA LYS A 66 -1.43 28.95 -21.24
C LYS A 66 -0.07 28.63 -20.62
N ALA A 67 0.95 29.47 -20.87
CA ALA A 67 2.28 29.28 -20.29
C ALA A 67 2.25 29.51 -18.77
N GLU A 68 1.52 30.52 -18.32
CA GLU A 68 1.37 30.85 -16.91
C GLU A 68 0.50 29.85 -16.16
N LEU A 69 -0.49 29.24 -16.83
CA LEU A 69 -1.28 28.14 -16.27
C LEU A 69 -0.42 26.90 -15.99
N ALA A 70 0.52 26.58 -16.89
CA ALA A 70 1.47 25.49 -16.69
C ALA A 70 2.46 25.78 -15.55
N GLU A 71 2.84 27.05 -15.34
CA GLU A 71 3.66 27.45 -14.20
C GLU A 71 2.86 27.47 -12.88
N TYR A 72 1.61 27.91 -12.93
CA TYR A 72 0.68 27.88 -11.80
C TYR A 72 0.45 26.45 -11.30
N GLN A 73 0.28 25.48 -12.22
CA GLN A 73 0.16 24.06 -11.88
C GLN A 73 1.41 23.46 -11.25
N LYS A 74 2.58 24.07 -11.45
CA LYS A 74 3.85 23.67 -10.82
C LYS A 74 4.07 24.36 -9.48
N CYS A 75 3.30 25.39 -9.15
CA CYS A 75 3.39 26.11 -7.88
C CYS A 75 2.49 25.47 -6.83
N ILE A 76 3.09 24.91 -5.79
CA ILE A 76 2.41 24.18 -4.72
C ILE A 76 2.55 24.99 -3.43
N VAL A 77 1.43 25.22 -2.76
CA VAL A 77 1.42 25.82 -1.42
C VAL A 77 1.40 24.68 -0.40
N CYS A 78 2.38 24.66 0.50
CA CYS A 78 2.39 23.72 1.61
C CYS A 78 2.58 24.45 2.94
N ARG A 79 1.59 24.32 3.81
CA ARG A 79 1.60 24.92 5.15
C ARG A 79 1.42 23.91 6.27
N ARG A 80 1.10 22.65 5.96
CA ARG A 80 0.73 21.62 6.96
C ARG A 80 1.08 20.22 6.49
N GLY A 81 1.35 19.35 7.47
CA GLY A 81 1.38 17.92 7.29
C GLY A 81 0.03 17.27 7.58
N VAL A 82 -0.23 16.10 6.98
CA VAL A 82 -1.45 15.32 7.17
C VAL A 82 -1.11 13.85 7.49
N ASN A 83 -1.91 13.24 8.36
CA ASN A 83 -2.02 11.79 8.46
C ASN A 83 -3.28 11.34 7.70
N GLN A 84 -3.10 10.67 6.58
CA GLN A 84 -4.20 10.34 5.67
C GLN A 84 -5.19 9.35 6.27
N LEU A 85 -4.70 8.37 7.03
CA LEU A 85 -5.52 7.34 7.67
C LEU A 85 -6.39 7.93 8.80
N GLN A 86 -5.87 8.93 9.51
CA GLN A 86 -6.55 9.52 10.67
C GLN A 86 -7.27 10.84 10.36
N GLY A 87 -7.06 11.42 9.17
CA GLY A 87 -7.60 12.73 8.80
C GLY A 87 -7.15 13.87 9.73
N LYS A 88 -5.94 13.77 10.28
CA LYS A 88 -5.37 14.75 11.22
C LYS A 88 -4.34 15.63 10.53
N TYR A 89 -4.28 16.90 10.93
CA TYR A 89 -3.35 17.89 10.38
C TYR A 89 -2.39 18.39 11.46
N THR A 90 -1.20 18.81 11.06
CA THR A 90 -0.29 19.57 11.92
C THR A 90 -0.73 21.03 12.05
N GLU A 91 -0.07 21.75 12.95
CA GLU A 91 -0.11 23.21 12.97
C GLU A 91 0.54 23.79 11.71
N GLU A 92 0.25 25.06 11.45
CA GLU A 92 0.80 25.78 10.31
C GLU A 92 2.28 26.05 10.51
N PHE A 93 3.06 25.87 9.45
CA PHE A 93 4.45 26.29 9.40
C PHE A 93 4.71 27.03 8.10
N LEU A 94 5.70 27.92 8.13
CA LEU A 94 6.17 28.63 6.96
C LEU A 94 7.20 27.77 6.24
N TRP A 95 6.96 27.48 4.96
CA TRP A 95 7.83 26.60 4.17
C TRP A 95 9.29 27.09 4.15
N GLU A 96 9.51 28.40 4.04
CA GLU A 96 10.83 29.04 3.97
C GLU A 96 11.63 28.91 5.27
N ASP A 97 10.96 28.79 6.41
CA ASP A 97 11.63 28.59 7.70
C ASP A 97 12.07 27.14 7.92
N VAL A 98 11.33 26.19 7.33
CA VAL A 98 11.51 24.75 7.58
C VAL A 98 12.37 24.09 6.49
N TYR A 99 12.41 24.64 5.28
CA TYR A 99 13.17 24.08 4.16
C TYR A 99 14.13 25.10 3.55
N LYS A 100 15.44 24.89 3.77
CA LYS A 100 16.51 25.76 3.26
C LYS A 100 17.24 25.21 2.03
N GLY A 101 16.78 24.09 1.46
CA GLY A 101 17.34 23.50 0.24
C GLY A 101 18.45 22.47 0.46
N ASP A 102 18.84 22.20 1.70
CA ASP A 102 19.83 21.19 2.08
C ASP A 102 19.19 19.85 2.50
N GLU A 103 19.97 18.77 2.48
CA GLU A 103 19.51 17.44 2.88
C GLU A 103 19.09 17.38 4.35
N ALA A 104 19.75 18.13 5.24
CA ALA A 104 19.42 18.15 6.67
C ALA A 104 18.04 18.80 6.91
N SER A 105 17.68 19.84 6.15
CA SER A 105 16.35 20.45 6.16
C SER A 105 15.24 19.44 5.81
N VAL A 106 15.49 18.46 4.93
CA VAL A 106 14.51 17.41 4.61
C VAL A 106 14.26 16.51 5.82
N TYR A 107 15.31 16.11 6.54
CA TYR A 107 15.17 15.29 7.75
C TYR A 107 14.46 16.05 8.88
N ASN A 108 14.81 17.32 9.08
CA ASN A 108 14.14 18.19 10.06
C ASN A 108 12.65 18.35 9.75
N LEU A 109 12.29 18.51 8.47
CA LEU A 109 10.90 18.56 8.02
C LEU A 109 10.16 17.24 8.30
N ILE A 110 10.79 16.08 8.09
CA ILE A 110 10.20 14.76 8.41
C ILE A 110 9.92 14.67 9.91
N GLU A 111 10.87 15.09 10.73
CA GLU A 111 10.75 15.07 12.18
C GLU A 111 9.67 16.03 12.68
N LEU A 112 9.63 17.25 12.16
CA LEU A 112 8.62 18.26 12.49
C LEU A 112 7.20 17.74 12.23
N ILE A 113 6.98 17.08 11.09
CA ILE A 113 5.67 16.51 10.76
C ILE A 113 5.34 15.32 11.67
N LYS A 114 6.28 14.40 11.88
CA LYS A 114 6.07 13.25 12.77
C LYS A 114 5.76 13.69 14.20
N THR A 115 6.43 14.72 14.69
CA THR A 115 6.24 15.28 16.03
C THR A 115 4.92 16.05 16.11
N GLY A 116 4.61 16.92 15.14
CA GLY A 116 3.35 17.65 15.07
C GLY A 116 2.12 16.73 15.02
N LEU A 117 2.18 15.63 14.26
CA LEU A 117 1.10 14.63 14.19
C LEU A 117 0.97 13.82 15.50
N LYS A 118 2.06 13.62 16.25
CA LYS A 118 2.01 13.01 17.61
C LYS A 118 1.39 13.97 18.62
N THR A 119 1.72 15.26 18.59
CA THR A 119 1.15 16.27 19.49
C THR A 119 -0.34 16.48 19.23
N ALA A 120 -0.79 16.33 17.98
CA ALA A 120 -2.21 16.24 17.62
C ALA A 120 -2.96 15.01 18.17
N LYS A 121 -2.29 14.05 18.86
CA LYS A 121 -2.96 13.06 19.73
C LYS A 121 -3.45 13.65 21.05
N LYS A 122 -2.91 14.78 21.52
CA LYS A 122 -3.08 15.24 22.91
C LYS A 122 -4.06 16.41 23.10
N ARG A 123 -4.70 16.94 22.06
CA ARG A 123 -5.83 17.87 22.26
C ARG A 123 -7.12 17.09 22.52
N LYS A 124 -7.37 16.74 23.79
CA LYS A 124 -8.73 16.81 24.34
C LYS A 124 -9.16 18.27 24.15
N ALA A 125 -10.34 18.49 23.58
CA ALA A 125 -10.88 19.84 23.45
C ALA A 125 -10.84 20.51 24.83
N ALA A 126 -10.12 21.63 24.93
CA ALA A 126 -10.39 22.60 25.98
C ALA A 126 -11.73 23.22 25.57
N ASP A 127 -12.79 22.78 26.22
CA ASP A 127 -14.10 23.38 26.17
C ASP A 127 -14.03 24.66 27.00
N ASP A 128 -13.50 25.75 26.41
CA ASP A 128 -13.64 27.09 26.96
C ASP A 128 -15.09 27.53 26.71
N GLY A 129 -15.97 27.19 27.65
CA GLY A 129 -17.38 27.53 27.52
C GLY A 129 -18.31 26.92 28.56
N TYR A 130 -17.98 26.94 29.85
CA TYR A 130 -19.01 26.75 30.88
C TYR A 130 -18.71 27.49 32.17
N VAL A 131 -19.54 28.49 32.47
CA VAL A 131 -19.54 29.25 33.73
C VAL A 131 -20.24 28.40 34.79
N ASP A 132 -19.54 28.14 35.89
CA ASP A 132 -20.06 27.42 37.06
C ASP A 132 -21.07 28.30 37.81
N THR A 133 -22.36 28.00 37.67
CA THR A 133 -23.37 28.37 38.66
C THR A 133 -23.91 27.10 39.29
N LYS A 134 -23.32 26.73 40.43
CA LYS A 134 -23.86 25.74 41.36
C LYS A 134 -25.13 26.27 42.01
N ASP A 135 -26.24 25.56 41.81
CA ASP A 135 -27.24 25.34 42.84
C ASP A 135 -27.82 23.93 42.66
N GLY A 136 -28.09 23.28 43.79
CA GLY A 136 -28.22 21.82 43.91
C GLY A 136 -29.51 21.21 43.34
N ASP A 137 -29.47 19.90 43.06
CA ASP A 137 -30.28 18.91 43.81
C ASP A 137 -29.97 17.47 43.36
N GLU A 138 -30.28 16.52 44.25
CA GLU A 138 -30.08 15.08 44.12
C GLU A 138 -30.79 14.42 42.93
N LYS A 139 -30.14 13.41 42.31
CA LYS A 139 -30.72 12.08 42.01
C LYS A 139 -29.70 11.13 41.36
N ALA A 140 -29.56 9.93 41.94
CA ALA A 140 -29.11 8.70 41.23
C ALA A 140 -30.38 7.92 40.80
N PRO A 141 -30.41 7.14 39.68
CA PRO A 141 -29.83 5.79 39.68
C PRO A 141 -29.40 5.14 38.30
N ILE A 142 -28.40 4.25 38.38
CA ILE A 142 -28.21 2.87 37.82
C ILE A 142 -28.65 2.49 36.37
N THR A 143 -27.75 1.83 35.61
CA THR A 143 -27.84 0.47 34.96
C THR A 143 -26.60 0.23 34.02
N PRO A 144 -26.38 -0.95 33.40
CA PRO A 144 -25.83 -2.19 33.96
C PRO A 144 -24.51 -2.66 33.27
N ARG A 145 -23.79 -3.58 33.94
CA ARG A 145 -22.52 -4.20 33.51
C ARG A 145 -22.61 -4.97 32.18
N LYS A 146 -21.60 -4.82 31.30
CA LYS A 146 -21.14 -5.87 30.38
C LYS A 146 -19.62 -6.06 30.51
N LYS A 147 -19.22 -7.22 31.04
CA LYS A 147 -17.84 -7.69 31.16
C LYS A 147 -17.20 -7.77 29.77
N GLN A 148 -16.03 -7.16 29.57
CA GLN A 148 -15.16 -7.56 28.47
C GLN A 148 -13.72 -7.73 28.95
N ARG A 149 -13.27 -8.95 28.68
CA ARG A 149 -12.03 -9.60 29.09
C ARG A 149 -10.84 -8.92 28.43
N THR A 150 -9.81 -8.64 29.22
CA THR A 150 -8.45 -8.32 28.79
C THR A 150 -7.87 -9.46 27.96
N THR A 151 -7.38 -9.19 26.75
CA THR A 151 -6.20 -9.86 26.16
C THR A 151 -5.68 -8.98 25.03
N ALA A 152 -4.41 -8.59 25.15
CA ALA A 152 -3.70 -7.75 24.19
C ALA A 152 -3.52 -8.49 22.86
N LEU A 153 -3.96 -7.87 21.77
CA LEU A 153 -3.62 -8.28 20.41
C LEU A 153 -2.41 -7.45 19.96
N THR A 154 -1.24 -8.06 20.07
CA THR A 154 -0.02 -7.64 19.39
C THR A 154 -0.24 -7.67 17.88
N THR A 155 0.05 -6.57 17.21
CA THR A 155 -0.04 -6.43 15.76
C THR A 155 1.17 -7.10 15.12
N PRO A 156 1.04 -8.10 14.24
CA PRO A 156 2.19 -8.64 13.52
C PRO A 156 2.60 -7.66 12.41
N GLN A 157 3.79 -7.06 12.57
CA GLN A 157 4.46 -6.27 11.55
C GLN A 157 4.96 -7.20 10.44
N SER A 158 4.33 -7.14 9.26
CA SER A 158 4.89 -7.75 8.05
C SER A 158 6.03 -6.88 7.52
N LYS A 159 7.27 -7.33 7.74
CA LYS A 159 8.48 -6.76 7.12
C LYS A 159 8.54 -7.27 5.67
N ARG A 160 8.14 -6.45 4.69
CA ARG A 160 8.37 -6.74 3.27
C ARG A 160 9.81 -6.40 2.91
N LYS A 161 10.65 -7.43 2.68
CA LYS A 161 11.95 -7.29 2.03
C LYS A 161 11.72 -7.27 0.51
N ILE A 162 12.11 -6.18 -0.14
CA ILE A 162 12.20 -6.09 -1.61
C ILE A 162 13.69 -6.13 -1.96
N PHE A 163 13.99 -6.86 -3.02
CA PHE A 163 15.31 -7.22 -3.54
C PHE A 163 16.11 -8.19 -2.68
N THR A 164 16.41 -9.37 -3.22
CA THR A 164 17.72 -10.00 -3.02
C THR A 164 17.93 -11.04 -4.12
N THR A 165 19.15 -11.07 -4.65
CA THR A 165 19.91 -12.14 -5.33
C THR A 165 19.32 -13.57 -5.47
N PRO A 166 19.84 -14.41 -6.38
CA PRO A 166 19.46 -15.84 -6.52
C PRO A 166 19.41 -16.62 -5.18
N THR A 167 20.22 -16.20 -4.21
CA THR A 167 20.22 -16.69 -2.82
C THR A 167 18.92 -16.48 -2.05
N SER A 168 18.14 -15.44 -2.33
CA SER A 168 16.86 -15.18 -1.63
C SER A 168 15.74 -16.11 -2.07
N LYS A 169 15.76 -16.54 -3.33
CA LYS A 169 14.79 -17.49 -3.90
C LYS A 169 14.99 -18.87 -3.29
N ARG A 170 16.26 -19.31 -3.19
CA ARG A 170 16.63 -20.55 -2.47
C ARG A 170 16.25 -20.46 -0.99
N ALA A 171 16.52 -19.33 -0.33
CA ALA A 171 16.16 -19.13 1.08
C ALA A 171 14.64 -19.12 1.32
N ALA A 172 13.82 -18.52 0.44
CA ALA A 172 12.37 -18.49 0.61
C ALA A 172 11.73 -19.88 0.47
N ILE A 173 12.24 -20.70 -0.46
CA ILE A 173 11.82 -22.09 -0.64
C ILE A 173 12.26 -22.93 0.57
N ALA A 174 13.53 -22.79 0.99
CA ALA A 174 14.09 -23.53 2.14
C ALA A 174 13.48 -23.13 3.49
N GLU A 175 13.13 -21.85 3.69
CA GLU A 175 12.45 -21.36 4.92
C GLU A 175 10.94 -21.63 4.91
N GLY A 176 10.38 -22.15 3.80
CA GLY A 176 8.94 -22.38 3.63
C GLY A 176 8.10 -21.12 3.81
N SER A 177 8.67 -19.95 3.51
CA SER A 177 8.02 -18.65 3.70
C SER A 177 7.31 -18.23 2.42
N GLY A 178 6.01 -17.93 2.52
CA GLY A 178 5.26 -17.44 1.38
C GLY A 178 5.81 -16.09 0.92
N THR A 179 6.08 -15.95 -0.38
CA THR A 179 6.63 -14.71 -0.93
C THR A 179 6.00 -14.38 -2.27
N CYS A 180 6.05 -13.10 -2.65
CA CYS A 180 5.56 -12.63 -3.93
C CYS A 180 6.64 -11.79 -4.61
N ILE A 181 6.92 -12.08 -5.86
CA ILE A 181 7.90 -11.39 -6.69
C ILE A 181 7.17 -10.91 -7.95
N TYR A 182 7.32 -9.63 -8.27
CA TYR A 182 6.76 -9.02 -9.47
C TYR A 182 7.89 -8.59 -10.40
N ILE A 183 7.78 -8.96 -11.68
CA ILE A 183 8.77 -8.73 -12.73
C ILE A 183 8.07 -8.04 -13.89
N SER A 184 8.47 -6.80 -14.18
CA SER A 184 7.95 -6.02 -15.29
C SER A 184 9.04 -5.63 -16.28
N GLY A 185 8.64 -5.35 -17.52
CA GLY A 185 9.51 -4.85 -18.57
C GLY A 185 8.88 -5.00 -19.95
N THR A 186 9.49 -4.41 -20.97
CA THR A 186 8.97 -4.51 -22.35
C THR A 186 8.95 -5.96 -22.85
N PRO A 187 8.02 -6.32 -23.76
CA PRO A 187 8.03 -7.63 -24.41
C PRO A 187 9.38 -7.92 -25.10
N GLY A 188 9.77 -9.19 -25.18
CA GLY A 188 11.03 -9.58 -25.83
C GLY A 188 12.31 -9.42 -25.00
N THR A 189 12.23 -8.94 -23.75
CA THR A 189 13.37 -8.79 -22.83
C THR A 189 13.76 -10.08 -22.10
N GLY A 190 13.19 -11.23 -22.48
CA GLY A 190 13.55 -12.53 -21.89
C GLY A 190 13.10 -12.76 -20.45
N LYS A 191 12.12 -12.01 -19.94
CA LYS A 191 11.59 -12.16 -18.56
C LYS A 191 11.13 -13.59 -18.25
N THR A 192 10.18 -14.10 -19.03
CA THR A 192 9.62 -15.45 -18.87
C THR A 192 10.70 -16.52 -19.08
N ALA A 193 11.60 -16.32 -20.05
CA ALA A 193 12.73 -17.22 -20.28
C ALA A 193 13.67 -17.30 -19.07
N THR A 194 14.01 -16.15 -18.47
CA THR A 194 14.85 -16.07 -17.28
C THR A 194 14.17 -16.74 -16.08
N VAL A 195 12.85 -16.56 -15.92
CA VAL A 195 12.12 -17.22 -14.82
C VAL A 195 12.12 -18.74 -15.01
N ARG A 196 11.80 -19.24 -16.21
CA ARG A 196 11.82 -20.68 -16.50
C ARG A 196 13.20 -21.29 -16.30
N GLU A 197 14.26 -20.58 -16.71
CA GLU A 197 15.64 -21.01 -16.48
C GLU A 197 15.96 -21.14 -14.99
N VAL A 198 15.56 -20.15 -14.18
CA VAL A 198 15.73 -20.22 -12.72
C VAL A 198 14.96 -21.41 -12.13
N ILE A 199 13.73 -21.67 -12.59
CA ILE A 199 12.95 -22.83 -12.12
C ILE A 199 13.60 -24.14 -12.53
N ALA A 200 14.14 -24.24 -13.75
CA ALA A 200 14.87 -25.42 -14.21
C ALA A 200 16.10 -25.69 -13.34
N GLN A 201 16.85 -24.65 -12.98
CA GLN A 201 17.99 -24.78 -12.06
C GLN A 201 17.55 -25.20 -10.65
N LEU A 202 16.40 -24.73 -10.16
CA LEU A 202 15.86 -25.16 -8.87
C LEU A 202 15.42 -26.62 -8.91
N ASN A 203 14.78 -27.07 -10.00
CA ASN A 203 14.43 -28.47 -10.20
C ASN A 203 15.67 -29.37 -10.27
N ASN A 204 16.75 -28.94 -10.93
CA ASN A 204 18.00 -29.69 -10.94
C ASN A 204 18.59 -29.83 -9.53
N ALA A 205 18.57 -28.76 -8.72
CA ALA A 205 19.01 -28.83 -7.33
C ALA A 205 18.15 -29.75 -6.45
N VAL A 206 16.85 -29.91 -6.78
CA VAL A 206 15.99 -30.92 -6.14
C VAL A 206 16.40 -32.33 -6.56
N LEU A 207 16.67 -32.56 -7.86
CA LEU A 207 17.15 -33.85 -8.37
C LEU A 207 18.52 -34.26 -7.79
N ASP A 208 19.38 -33.27 -7.53
CA ASP A 208 20.69 -33.45 -6.90
C ASP A 208 20.61 -33.57 -5.36
N GLU A 209 19.39 -33.67 -4.80
CA GLU A 209 19.10 -33.77 -3.36
C GLU A 209 19.65 -32.58 -2.52
N GLU A 210 19.94 -31.44 -3.15
CA GLU A 210 20.40 -30.22 -2.46
C GLU A 210 19.24 -29.41 -1.87
N MET A 211 18.00 -29.65 -2.29
CA MET A 211 16.79 -28.96 -1.84
C MET A 211 15.58 -29.88 -1.75
N ASP A 212 14.62 -29.49 -0.90
CA ASP A 212 13.32 -30.17 -0.79
C ASP A 212 12.47 -30.01 -2.07
N ASP A 213 11.62 -31.01 -2.34
CA ASP A 213 10.64 -30.99 -3.42
C ASP A 213 9.74 -29.74 -3.36
N PHE A 214 9.36 -29.23 -4.54
CA PHE A 214 8.34 -28.19 -4.68
C PHE A 214 7.46 -28.44 -5.89
N ILE A 215 6.23 -27.90 -5.84
CA ILE A 215 5.29 -27.96 -6.96
C ILE A 215 5.48 -26.69 -7.79
N PHE A 216 5.67 -26.83 -9.10
CA PHE A 216 5.71 -25.70 -10.02
C PHE A 216 4.44 -25.65 -10.88
N VAL A 217 3.81 -24.48 -10.95
CA VAL A 217 2.60 -24.23 -11.76
C VAL A 217 2.81 -23.00 -12.62
N GLU A 218 2.60 -23.13 -13.92
CA GLU A 218 2.60 -21.99 -14.85
C GLU A 218 1.16 -21.66 -15.27
N ILE A 219 0.74 -20.42 -14.99
CA ILE A 219 -0.53 -19.85 -15.40
C ILE A 219 -0.22 -18.69 -16.35
N ASN A 220 -0.49 -18.87 -17.63
CA ASN A 220 -0.30 -17.82 -18.63
C ASN A 220 -1.64 -17.11 -18.90
N GLY A 221 -1.66 -15.79 -18.73
CA GLY A 221 -2.85 -14.97 -18.89
C GLY A 221 -3.44 -14.96 -20.31
N MET A 222 -2.63 -15.17 -21.35
CA MET A 222 -3.12 -15.31 -22.73
C MET A 222 -3.77 -16.66 -23.01
N LYS A 223 -3.37 -17.72 -22.29
CA LYS A 223 -3.97 -19.06 -22.44
C LYS A 223 -5.29 -19.20 -21.70
N VAL A 224 -5.53 -18.35 -20.71
CA VAL A 224 -6.71 -18.38 -19.84
C VAL A 224 -7.79 -17.46 -20.40
N THR A 225 -8.91 -18.03 -20.85
CA THR A 225 -10.03 -17.26 -21.42
C THR A 225 -10.86 -16.54 -20.36
N ASP A 226 -11.02 -17.15 -19.19
CA ASP A 226 -11.65 -16.54 -18.02
C ASP A 226 -10.65 -16.55 -16.86
N PRO A 227 -10.25 -15.39 -16.31
CA PRO A 227 -9.31 -15.30 -15.20
C PRO A 227 -9.65 -16.15 -14.00
N HIS A 228 -10.94 -16.46 -13.76
CA HIS A 228 -11.34 -17.36 -12.67
C HIS A 228 -10.83 -18.80 -12.85
N GLN A 229 -10.59 -19.25 -14.10
CA GLN A 229 -10.03 -20.58 -14.36
C GLN A 229 -8.62 -20.76 -13.78
N SER A 230 -7.90 -19.67 -13.48
CA SER A 230 -6.61 -19.74 -12.77
C SER A 230 -6.71 -20.47 -11.42
N TYR A 231 -7.85 -20.39 -10.73
CA TYR A 231 -8.09 -21.13 -9.49
C TYR A 231 -8.17 -22.63 -9.73
N SER A 232 -8.90 -23.05 -10.76
CA SER A 232 -9.00 -24.47 -11.13
C SER A 232 -7.65 -25.04 -11.53
N LEU A 233 -6.86 -24.30 -12.31
CA LEU A 233 -5.51 -24.72 -12.72
C LEU A 233 -4.57 -24.88 -11.52
N LEU A 234 -4.61 -23.95 -10.57
CA LEU A 234 -3.81 -24.04 -9.35
C LEU A 234 -4.22 -25.23 -8.49
N TRP A 235 -5.53 -25.45 -8.31
CA TRP A 235 -6.04 -26.56 -7.51
C TRP A 235 -5.69 -27.93 -8.12
N GLU A 236 -5.86 -28.06 -9.44
CA GLU A 236 -5.52 -29.26 -10.21
C GLU A 236 -4.02 -29.60 -10.05
N ALA A 237 -3.15 -28.59 -10.10
CA ALA A 237 -1.71 -28.83 -9.90
C ALA A 237 -1.33 -29.17 -8.44
N LEU A 238 -2.08 -28.70 -7.45
CA LEU A 238 -1.79 -28.96 -6.03
C LEU A 238 -2.33 -30.32 -5.54
N LYS A 239 -3.49 -30.76 -6.04
CA LYS A 239 -4.20 -31.95 -5.53
C LYS A 239 -4.44 -33.02 -6.59
N GLY A 240 -4.27 -32.71 -7.87
CA GLY A 240 -4.56 -33.62 -8.99
C GLY A 240 -6.02 -33.65 -9.42
N ASP A 241 -6.90 -32.87 -8.77
CA ASP A 241 -8.34 -32.87 -9.02
C ASP A 241 -8.78 -31.62 -9.79
N ARG A 242 -9.57 -31.81 -10.86
CA ARG A 242 -10.15 -30.70 -11.60
C ARG A 242 -11.55 -30.38 -11.09
N VAL A 243 -11.74 -29.17 -10.60
CA VAL A 243 -13.01 -28.67 -10.06
C VAL A 243 -13.41 -27.33 -10.69
N SER A 244 -14.66 -26.90 -10.50
CA SER A 244 -15.12 -25.62 -11.01
C SER A 244 -14.39 -24.44 -10.36
N PRO A 245 -14.22 -23.29 -11.04
CA PRO A 245 -13.46 -22.15 -10.52
C PRO A 245 -13.92 -21.63 -9.15
N SER A 246 -15.25 -21.58 -8.92
CA SER A 246 -15.82 -21.16 -7.64
C SER A 246 -15.48 -22.15 -6.53
N HIS A 247 -15.60 -23.45 -6.80
CA HIS A 247 -15.27 -24.48 -5.83
C HIS A 247 -13.75 -24.55 -5.56
N ALA A 248 -12.93 -24.37 -6.60
CA ALA A 248 -11.47 -24.29 -6.47
C ALA A 248 -11.05 -23.15 -5.55
N LEU A 249 -11.69 -21.98 -5.66
CA LEU A 249 -11.42 -20.83 -4.81
C LEU A 249 -11.66 -21.15 -3.33
N ASP A 250 -12.84 -21.69 -2.99
CA ASP A 250 -13.18 -22.05 -1.61
C ASP A 250 -12.19 -23.08 -1.03
N LEU A 251 -11.79 -24.06 -1.86
CA LEU A 251 -10.83 -25.10 -1.49
C LEU A 251 -9.42 -24.55 -1.28
N LEU A 252 -8.95 -23.66 -2.16
CA LEU A 252 -7.65 -22.99 -2.05
C LEU A 252 -7.59 -22.08 -0.81
N GLU A 253 -8.65 -21.31 -0.55
CA GLU A 253 -8.72 -20.47 0.65
C GLU A 253 -8.66 -21.32 1.93
N ARG A 254 -9.37 -22.45 1.97
CA ARG A 254 -9.31 -23.37 3.11
C ARG A 254 -7.92 -24.00 3.22
N GLU A 255 -7.34 -24.44 2.10
CA GLU A 255 -6.01 -25.02 2.08
C GLU A 255 -4.98 -24.02 2.65
N PHE A 256 -4.90 -22.80 2.12
CA PHE A 256 -3.88 -21.84 2.54
C PHE A 256 -4.07 -21.26 3.95
N ASN A 257 -5.31 -21.25 4.47
CA ASN A 257 -5.57 -20.81 5.85
C ASN A 257 -5.32 -21.89 6.90
N HIS A 258 -5.46 -23.18 6.56
CA HIS A 258 -5.25 -24.26 7.51
C HIS A 258 -3.78 -24.73 7.54
N PRO A 259 -3.21 -24.96 8.74
CA PRO A 259 -1.87 -25.50 8.88
C PRO A 259 -1.84 -26.95 8.40
N SER A 260 -1.00 -27.24 7.41
CA SER A 260 -0.72 -28.58 6.93
C SER A 260 0.78 -28.87 7.12
N PRO A 261 1.18 -29.73 8.09
CA PRO A 261 2.58 -29.93 8.43
C PRO A 261 3.40 -30.60 7.32
N ARG A 262 2.76 -31.32 6.40
CA ARG A 262 3.38 -31.97 5.23
C ARG A 262 3.19 -31.17 3.93
N ARG A 263 2.85 -29.88 4.01
CA ARG A 263 2.64 -29.06 2.81
C ARG A 263 3.97 -28.84 2.08
N VAL A 264 4.03 -29.35 0.86
CA VAL A 264 5.09 -29.08 -0.11
C VAL A 264 4.96 -27.61 -0.56
N PRO A 265 6.06 -26.82 -0.59
CA PRO A 265 6.04 -25.48 -1.16
C PRO A 265 5.52 -25.47 -2.60
N CYS A 266 4.75 -24.46 -2.96
CA CYS A 266 4.24 -24.30 -4.33
C CYS A 266 4.73 -22.99 -4.93
N VAL A 267 5.35 -23.08 -6.10
CA VAL A 267 5.82 -21.94 -6.89
C VAL A 267 4.88 -21.77 -8.08
N VAL A 268 4.15 -20.65 -8.10
CA VAL A 268 3.23 -20.30 -9.18
C VAL A 268 3.83 -19.17 -10.00
N LEU A 269 4.05 -19.43 -11.28
CA LEU A 269 4.35 -18.41 -12.29
C LEU A 269 3.04 -17.90 -12.89
N MET A 270 2.72 -16.64 -12.65
CA MET A 270 1.66 -15.91 -13.35
C MET A 270 2.28 -15.11 -14.48
N ASP A 271 2.29 -15.69 -15.68
CA ASP A 271 2.83 -15.08 -16.89
C ASP A 271 1.76 -14.22 -17.59
N GLU A 272 2.17 -13.14 -18.23
CA GLU A 272 1.25 -12.16 -18.85
C GLU A 272 0.11 -11.73 -17.91
N LEU A 273 0.47 -11.37 -16.68
CA LEU A 273 -0.49 -11.02 -15.62
C LEU A 273 -1.42 -9.88 -16.02
N ASP A 274 -0.96 -8.96 -16.88
CA ASP A 274 -1.75 -7.88 -17.45
C ASP A 274 -3.03 -8.36 -18.16
N GLN A 275 -3.02 -9.58 -18.71
CA GLN A 275 -4.17 -10.20 -19.36
C GLN A 275 -5.19 -10.78 -18.36
N LEU A 276 -4.77 -11.07 -17.13
CA LEU A 276 -5.63 -11.56 -16.05
C LEU A 276 -6.32 -10.41 -15.28
N VAL A 277 -6.05 -9.16 -15.64
CA VAL A 277 -6.64 -7.97 -15.00
C VAL A 277 -8.11 -7.84 -15.42
N THR A 278 -9.02 -8.11 -14.48
CA THR A 278 -10.45 -7.81 -14.65
C THR A 278 -10.83 -6.49 -13.99
N LYS A 279 -12.02 -5.96 -14.33
CA LYS A 279 -12.59 -4.76 -13.66
C LYS A 279 -12.70 -4.90 -12.14
N ASN A 280 -12.92 -6.12 -11.66
CA ASN A 280 -13.08 -6.42 -10.23
C ASN A 280 -11.76 -6.80 -9.55
N GLN A 281 -10.69 -7.05 -10.32
CA GLN A 281 -9.32 -7.36 -9.84
C GLN A 281 -9.21 -8.47 -8.78
N SER A 282 -10.26 -9.30 -8.62
CA SER A 282 -10.37 -10.27 -7.54
C SER A 282 -9.34 -11.39 -7.64
N VAL A 283 -9.06 -11.87 -8.85
CA VAL A 283 -8.06 -12.91 -9.11
C VAL A 283 -6.68 -12.46 -8.67
N MET A 284 -6.22 -11.30 -9.15
CA MET A 284 -4.92 -10.77 -8.74
C MET A 284 -4.83 -10.56 -7.23
N TYR A 285 -5.88 -10.00 -6.62
CA TYR A 285 -5.91 -9.77 -5.18
C TYR A 285 -5.72 -11.08 -4.40
N ASN A 286 -6.44 -12.14 -4.78
CA ASN A 286 -6.36 -13.44 -4.10
C ASN A 286 -4.96 -14.06 -4.23
N PHE A 287 -4.41 -14.10 -5.45
CA PHE A 287 -3.06 -14.64 -5.68
C PHE A 287 -1.97 -13.86 -4.95
N PHE A 288 -2.11 -12.54 -4.77
CA PHE A 288 -1.14 -11.75 -4.00
C PHE A 288 -1.36 -11.80 -2.49
N ASN A 289 -2.57 -12.13 -2.04
CA ASN A 289 -2.90 -12.25 -0.63
C ASN A 289 -2.50 -13.62 -0.05
N TRP A 290 -2.64 -14.71 -0.80
CA TRP A 290 -2.32 -16.06 -0.30
C TRP A 290 -0.87 -16.26 0.16
N PRO A 291 0.18 -15.72 -0.50
CA PRO A 291 1.55 -15.79 -0.01
C PRO A 291 1.76 -15.10 1.34
N ALA A 292 0.91 -14.12 1.68
CA ALA A 292 0.98 -13.43 2.98
C ALA A 292 0.40 -14.26 4.14
N LEU A 293 -0.29 -15.36 3.85
CA LEU A 293 -0.83 -16.26 4.86
C LEU A 293 0.28 -17.12 5.48
N ARG A 294 0.30 -17.21 6.81
CA ARG A 294 1.37 -17.85 7.60
C ARG A 294 1.64 -19.31 7.22
N HIS A 295 0.66 -20.00 6.65
CA HIS A 295 0.72 -21.43 6.38
C HIS A 295 0.65 -21.76 4.88
N SER A 296 0.58 -20.79 3.97
CA SER A 296 0.33 -21.10 2.56
C SER A 296 1.51 -21.80 1.89
N ARG A 297 2.76 -21.50 2.30
CA ARG A 297 3.99 -21.95 1.62
C ARG A 297 3.92 -21.69 0.10
N LEU A 298 3.23 -20.62 -0.29
CA LEU A 298 2.98 -20.26 -1.68
C LEU A 298 3.94 -19.15 -2.10
N ILE A 299 4.63 -19.36 -3.21
CA ILE A 299 5.54 -18.41 -3.84
C ILE A 299 4.92 -18.00 -5.17
N VAL A 300 4.64 -16.71 -5.33
CA VAL A 300 4.05 -16.17 -6.56
C VAL A 300 5.10 -15.39 -7.32
N LEU A 301 5.33 -15.77 -8.58
CA LEU A 301 6.16 -15.08 -9.55
C LEU A 301 5.24 -14.44 -10.60
N ALA A 302 4.99 -13.15 -10.48
CA ALA A 302 4.17 -12.41 -11.42
C ALA A 302 5.04 -11.76 -12.50
N VAL A 303 4.74 -12.02 -13.77
CA VAL A 303 5.38 -11.39 -14.93
C VAL A 303 4.34 -10.59 -15.69
N ALA A 304 4.63 -9.32 -15.97
CA ALA A 304 3.74 -8.46 -16.76
C ALA A 304 4.54 -7.66 -17.79
N ASN A 305 3.88 -7.32 -18.90
CA ASN A 305 4.38 -6.35 -19.86
C ASN A 305 3.82 -4.97 -19.48
N THR A 306 4.69 -3.99 -19.23
CA THR A 306 4.31 -2.58 -19.05
C THR A 306 5.01 -1.75 -20.11
#